data_AF-A0A6A4H6M0-F1
#
_entry.id   AF-A0A6A4H6M0-F1
#
_cell.length_a   1.000
_cell.length_b   1.000
_cell.length_c   1.000
_cell.angle_alpha   90.00
_cell.angle_beta   90.00
_cell.angle_gamma   90.00
#
_symmetry.space_group_name_H-M   'P 1'
#
loop_
_entity.id
_entity.type
_entity.pdbx_description
1 polymer ?
#
loop_
_entity_poly.entity_id
_entity_poly.type
_entity_poly.pdbx_seq_one_letter_code
_entity_poly.pdbx_strand_id
1 'polypeptide(L)'
;MSRLLSRLHRDLAELRDAPYPGVSVFIDDANIRRLCLVLTPPSGPWKGLSLHFDVNIPDNWPSSPPKISSSISGIEHPNLFGGYICCDLLKGQHEIYSEHGYDGGYTPALTLRGLFLQFLTFFSSTKVEQEGGYVVDIGDHVDRKFLLEQDVQSTIKDLPLVAEYSSSRYSTINSSLEAAVLERQWNSTTAPEVELTRYTTTVGVVSHKTREVTQRLHVLEFESRRHKETRQLLSRTGWRCKTCPYGSSELPYEVVVKVEPQDVEIHDSPALLVTPPGTCTLENLSDDCLYVLATHLSSESIISFSEAYPRFRNIVQSSHELLRRELTCFFLRTSLQDSVLGIGVAVNPKTRFLTSDFDWLSEEAFTKHHVRVSIRKNRFDYFLPLAFNRFHFQKAEPLLWKSLVEIDHALRQAEISTTRRTGRGTFKSDQCTY
;
A
#
# COMPACT_ATOMS: atom_id res chain seq x y z
N MET A 1 -2.37 -29.31 6.87
CA MET A 1 -1.62 -28.12 6.43
C MET A 1 -1.54 -27.15 7.60
N SER A 2 -0.39 -26.52 7.89
CA SER A 2 -0.31 -25.53 8.98
C SER A 2 -1.12 -24.28 8.64
N ARG A 3 -1.71 -23.59 9.63
CA ARG A 3 -2.52 -22.38 9.38
C ARG A 3 -1.71 -21.24 8.75
N LEU A 4 -0.42 -21.12 9.08
CA LEU A 4 0.49 -20.17 8.42
C LEU A 4 0.66 -20.49 6.93
N LEU A 5 0.79 -21.77 6.56
CA LEU A 5 0.85 -22.17 5.16
C LEU A 5 -0.48 -21.89 4.45
N SER A 6 -1.63 -22.14 5.10
CA SER A 6 -2.94 -21.73 4.57
C SER A 6 -3.06 -20.22 4.37
N ARG A 7 -2.52 -19.42 5.29
CA ARG A 7 -2.43 -17.96 5.14
C ARG A 7 -1.59 -17.58 3.92
N LEU A 8 -0.42 -18.17 3.75
CA LEU A 8 0.44 -17.92 2.58
C LEU A 8 -0.26 -18.29 1.26
N HIS A 9 -0.84 -19.49 1.16
CA HIS A 9 -1.55 -19.90 -0.06
C HIS A 9 -2.70 -18.95 -0.42
N ARG A 10 -3.41 -18.42 0.58
CA ARG A 10 -4.47 -17.44 0.35
C ARG A 10 -3.92 -16.13 -0.22
N ASP A 11 -2.86 -15.60 0.36
CA ASP A 11 -2.24 -14.36 -0.13
C ASP A 11 -1.66 -14.53 -1.54
N LEU A 12 -1.10 -15.71 -1.86
CA LEU A 12 -0.62 -16.03 -3.22
C LEU A 12 -1.77 -16.17 -4.23
N ALA A 13 -2.89 -16.79 -3.81
CA ALA A 13 -4.09 -16.88 -4.65
C ALA A 13 -4.68 -15.48 -4.91
N GLU A 14 -4.74 -14.61 -3.89
CA GLU A 14 -5.20 -13.23 -4.02
C GLU A 14 -4.37 -12.45 -5.06
N LEU A 15 -3.05 -12.61 -5.06
CA LEU A 15 -2.18 -11.97 -6.05
C LEU A 15 -2.45 -12.42 -7.48
N ARG A 16 -2.79 -13.70 -7.69
CA ARG A 16 -3.09 -14.27 -9.01
C ARG A 16 -4.49 -13.88 -9.48
N ASP A 17 -5.48 -13.97 -8.60
CA ASP A 17 -6.89 -13.86 -8.95
C ASP A 17 -7.34 -12.39 -9.04
N ALA A 18 -6.63 -11.47 -8.36
CA ALA A 18 -6.90 -10.03 -8.37
C ALA A 18 -5.63 -9.21 -8.69
N PRO A 19 -5.09 -9.32 -9.93
CA PRO A 19 -3.89 -8.59 -10.34
C PRO A 19 -4.13 -7.08 -10.28
N TYR A 20 -3.09 -6.33 -9.98
CA TYR A 20 -3.15 -4.86 -9.91
C TYR A 20 -2.29 -4.22 -11.00
N PRO A 21 -2.79 -3.19 -11.71
CA PRO A 21 -1.99 -2.47 -12.70
C PRO A 21 -0.67 -1.97 -12.13
N GLY A 22 0.43 -2.33 -12.78
CA GLY A 22 1.78 -1.96 -12.32
C GLY A 22 2.38 -2.87 -11.24
N VAL A 23 1.71 -3.95 -10.84
CA VAL A 23 2.29 -5.00 -9.98
C VAL A 23 2.22 -6.35 -10.70
N SER A 24 3.39 -6.91 -11.03
CA SER A 24 3.50 -8.27 -11.59
C SER A 24 4.27 -9.16 -10.61
N VAL A 25 3.73 -10.35 -10.33
CA VAL A 25 4.34 -11.31 -9.40
C VAL A 25 4.49 -12.66 -10.11
N PHE A 26 5.68 -13.24 -10.00
CA PHE A 26 5.99 -14.57 -10.54
C PHE A 26 6.48 -15.46 -9.41
N ILE A 27 5.82 -16.59 -9.23
CA ILE A 27 6.10 -17.55 -8.14
C ILE A 27 7.09 -18.59 -8.66
N ASP A 28 8.10 -18.94 -7.87
CA ASP A 28 8.97 -20.08 -8.15
C ASP A 28 8.23 -21.41 -7.88
N ASP A 29 8.08 -22.25 -8.90
CA ASP A 29 7.42 -23.55 -8.82
C ASP A 29 8.08 -24.50 -7.80
N ALA A 30 9.39 -24.39 -7.63
CA ALA A 30 10.14 -25.23 -6.68
C ALA A 30 10.03 -24.71 -5.24
N ASN A 31 9.74 -23.41 -5.06
CA ASN A 31 9.65 -22.80 -3.74
C ASN A 31 8.70 -21.58 -3.75
N ILE A 32 7.46 -21.81 -3.32
CA ILE A 32 6.40 -20.78 -3.23
C ILE A 32 6.75 -19.57 -2.34
N ARG A 33 7.83 -19.64 -1.56
CA ARG A 33 8.32 -18.52 -0.74
C ARG A 33 9.27 -17.59 -1.50
N ARG A 34 9.73 -17.97 -2.69
CA ARG A 34 10.55 -17.14 -3.56
C ARG A 34 9.69 -16.61 -4.69
N LEU A 35 9.73 -15.29 -4.88
CA LEU A 35 8.96 -14.61 -5.90
C LEU A 35 9.85 -13.60 -6.61
N CYS A 36 9.57 -13.38 -7.89
CA CYS A 36 9.97 -12.15 -8.57
C CYS A 36 8.82 -11.15 -8.47
N LEU A 37 9.10 -9.95 -7.97
CA LEU A 37 8.18 -8.82 -7.97
C LEU A 37 8.67 -7.80 -9.00
N VAL A 38 7.81 -7.43 -9.94
CA VAL A 38 8.08 -6.36 -10.90
C VAL A 38 7.07 -5.25 -10.69
N LEU A 39 7.58 -4.07 -10.34
CA LEU A 39 6.78 -2.87 -10.17
C LEU A 39 6.93 -1.97 -11.38
N THR A 40 5.82 -1.49 -11.93
CA THR A 40 5.79 -0.47 -12.97
C THR A 40 5.01 0.74 -12.43
N PRO A 41 5.70 1.72 -11.80
CA PRO A 41 5.06 2.88 -11.22
C PRO A 41 4.20 3.64 -12.25
N PRO A 42 2.94 4.02 -11.92
CA PRO A 42 2.11 4.85 -12.80
C PRO A 42 2.46 6.35 -12.73
N SER A 43 3.21 6.78 -11.72
CA SER A 43 3.63 8.16 -11.47
C SER A 43 5.01 8.21 -10.84
N GLY A 44 5.52 9.43 -10.62
CA GLY A 44 6.79 9.64 -9.96
C GLY A 44 7.98 9.41 -10.88
N PRO A 45 9.20 9.42 -10.34
CA PRO A 45 10.41 9.49 -11.15
C PRO A 45 10.75 8.21 -11.92
N TRP A 46 10.06 7.11 -11.64
CA TRP A 46 10.21 5.83 -12.36
C TRP A 46 8.96 5.44 -13.14
N LYS A 47 8.09 6.40 -13.43
CA LYS A 47 6.87 6.14 -14.19
C LYS A 47 7.16 5.35 -15.47
N GLY A 48 6.45 4.24 -15.67
CA GLY A 48 6.57 3.42 -16.87
C GLY A 48 7.83 2.55 -16.95
N LEU A 49 8.76 2.66 -16.00
CA LEU A 49 9.91 1.76 -15.90
C LEU A 49 9.55 0.52 -15.08
N SER A 50 9.93 -0.65 -15.57
CA SER A 50 9.73 -1.93 -14.88
C SER A 50 10.90 -2.20 -13.94
N LEU A 51 10.66 -2.10 -12.64
CA LEU A 51 11.64 -2.31 -11.56
C LEU A 51 11.51 -3.73 -11.01
N HIS A 52 12.56 -4.55 -11.13
CA HIS A 52 12.56 -5.94 -10.66
C HIS A 52 13.16 -6.09 -9.26
N PHE A 53 12.50 -6.90 -8.43
CA PHE A 53 12.88 -7.23 -7.07
C PHE A 53 12.79 -8.73 -6.82
N ASP A 54 13.75 -9.24 -6.05
CA ASP A 54 13.72 -10.58 -5.49
C ASP A 54 13.02 -10.54 -4.13
N VAL A 55 12.01 -11.40 -3.95
CA VAL A 55 11.22 -11.50 -2.73
C VAL A 55 11.43 -12.87 -2.09
N ASN A 56 11.76 -12.87 -0.80
CA ASN A 56 11.83 -14.08 0.01
C ASN A 56 10.90 -13.99 1.23
N ILE A 57 9.83 -14.77 1.21
CA ILE A 57 8.83 -14.86 2.27
C ILE A 57 9.37 -15.75 3.40
N PRO A 58 9.38 -15.29 4.67
CA PRO A 58 9.93 -16.06 5.77
C PRO A 58 9.00 -17.21 6.20
N ASP A 59 9.55 -18.21 6.88
CA ASP A 59 8.79 -19.38 7.33
C ASP A 59 7.65 -19.04 8.30
N ASN A 60 7.85 -17.98 9.09
CA ASN A 60 6.91 -17.47 10.07
C ASN A 60 5.92 -16.43 9.50
N TRP A 61 5.82 -16.25 8.17
CA TRP A 61 4.82 -15.36 7.56
C TRP A 61 3.41 -15.64 8.14
N PRO A 62 2.66 -14.62 8.62
CA PRO A 62 2.90 -13.17 8.51
C PRO A 62 3.46 -12.51 9.78
N SER A 63 4.14 -13.24 10.67
CA SER A 63 4.78 -12.63 11.86
C SER A 63 5.91 -11.67 11.48
N SER A 64 6.63 -11.97 10.40
CA SER A 64 7.72 -11.14 9.88
C SER A 64 7.47 -10.80 8.41
N PRO A 65 7.87 -9.60 7.97
CA PRO A 65 7.74 -9.20 6.56
C PRO A 65 8.60 -10.07 5.64
N PRO A 66 8.28 -10.13 4.33
CA PRO A 66 9.21 -10.66 3.35
C PRO A 66 10.47 -9.80 3.27
N LYS A 67 11.58 -10.44 2.91
CA LYS A 67 12.78 -9.72 2.49
C LYS A 67 12.61 -9.37 1.02
N ILE A 68 12.75 -8.09 0.68
CA ILE A 68 12.70 -7.60 -0.69
C ILE A 68 14.02 -6.90 -1.01
N SER A 69 14.65 -7.29 -2.11
CA SER A 69 15.88 -6.67 -2.59
C SER A 69 15.80 -6.35 -4.07
N SER A 70 16.34 -5.21 -4.48
CA SER A 70 16.42 -4.89 -5.90
C SER A 70 17.42 -5.80 -6.61
N SER A 71 17.01 -6.36 -7.74
CA SER A 71 17.87 -7.26 -8.53
C SER A 71 18.88 -6.50 -9.38
N ILE A 72 18.72 -5.19 -9.53
CA ILE A 72 19.61 -4.31 -10.28
C ILE A 72 20.17 -3.24 -9.35
N SER A 73 21.49 -3.20 -9.22
CA SER A 73 22.19 -2.17 -8.45
C SER A 73 22.26 -0.85 -9.23
N GLY A 74 22.15 0.28 -8.53
CA GLY A 74 22.42 1.61 -9.08
C GLY A 74 21.18 2.48 -9.34
N ILE A 75 19.99 2.00 -9.02
CA ILE A 75 18.78 2.83 -9.00
C ILE A 75 18.92 3.88 -7.87
N GLU A 76 18.92 5.17 -8.21
CA GLU A 76 19.13 6.27 -7.28
C GLU A 76 17.85 6.60 -6.50
N HIS A 77 17.65 6.00 -5.33
CA HIS A 77 16.53 6.30 -4.42
C HIS A 77 17.06 6.56 -2.99
N PRO A 78 16.57 7.59 -2.25
CA PRO A 78 17.07 7.93 -0.91
C PRO A 78 17.12 6.76 0.08
N ASN A 79 16.14 5.85 -0.03
CA ASN A 79 16.03 4.65 0.80
C ASN A 79 16.35 3.33 0.06
N LEU A 80 17.16 3.34 -1.00
CA LEU A 80 17.65 2.13 -1.70
C LEU A 80 19.18 2.10 -1.73
N PHE A 81 19.79 1.11 -1.09
CA PHE A 81 21.24 1.03 -0.86
C PHE A 81 21.79 -0.32 -1.30
N GLY A 82 22.48 -0.38 -2.44
CA GLY A 82 23.14 -1.61 -2.90
C GLY A 82 22.20 -2.82 -3.04
N GLY A 83 20.91 -2.56 -3.28
CA GLY A 83 19.86 -3.58 -3.34
C GLY A 83 18.99 -3.70 -2.08
N TYR A 84 19.46 -3.21 -0.92
CA TYR A 84 18.68 -3.15 0.32
C TYR A 84 17.72 -1.96 0.32
N ILE A 85 16.45 -2.18 0.65
CA ILE A 85 15.44 -1.11 0.76
C ILE A 85 15.21 -0.78 2.23
N CYS A 86 15.53 0.45 2.63
CA CYS A 86 15.32 0.92 3.99
C CYS A 86 13.89 1.48 4.14
N CYS A 87 12.91 0.61 4.35
CA CYS A 87 11.51 0.98 4.54
C CYS A 87 10.93 0.24 5.75
N ASP A 88 10.12 0.92 6.55
CA ASP A 88 9.43 0.36 7.72
C ASP A 88 8.46 -0.80 7.37
N LEU A 89 7.99 -0.88 6.13
CA LEU A 89 7.21 -1.99 5.58
C LEU A 89 7.97 -3.32 5.49
N LEU A 90 9.31 -3.26 5.56
CA LEU A 90 10.19 -4.43 5.51
C LEU A 90 10.91 -4.69 6.84
N LYS A 91 10.60 -3.91 7.88
CA LYS A 91 11.15 -4.05 9.22
C LYS A 91 10.19 -4.80 10.13
N GLY A 92 10.71 -5.73 10.94
CA GLY A 92 9.93 -6.38 11.99
C GLY A 92 9.62 -5.41 13.14
N GLN A 93 8.61 -5.72 13.97
CA GLN A 93 8.23 -4.87 15.10
C GLN A 93 9.40 -4.54 16.06
N HIS A 94 10.35 -5.46 16.20
CA HIS A 94 11.52 -5.30 17.06
C HIS A 94 12.61 -4.38 16.47
N GLU A 95 12.53 -4.06 15.18
CA GLU A 95 13.51 -3.28 14.43
C GLU A 95 13.08 -1.83 14.25
N ILE A 96 11.82 -1.51 14.58
CA ILE A 96 11.28 -0.15 14.53
C ILE A 96 11.59 0.54 15.86
N TYR A 97 12.64 1.36 15.88
CA TYR A 97 12.95 2.29 16.97
C TYR A 97 12.04 3.52 16.86
N SER A 98 10.73 3.35 16.99
CA SER A 98 9.84 4.50 16.97
C SER A 98 9.63 5.05 18.38
N GLU A 99 9.61 6.38 18.47
CA GLU A 99 9.09 7.11 19.62
C GLU A 99 7.66 6.63 19.97
N HIS A 100 7.22 6.92 21.20
CA HIS A 100 5.89 6.55 21.68
C HIS A 100 4.79 7.06 20.73
N GLY A 101 4.07 6.16 20.07
CA GLY A 101 2.84 6.48 19.32
C GLY A 101 2.88 6.30 17.80
N TYR A 102 3.99 5.86 17.20
CA TYR A 102 4.02 5.52 15.78
C TYR A 102 3.29 4.19 15.50
N ASP A 103 2.31 4.22 14.62
CA ASP A 103 1.47 3.08 14.24
C ASP A 103 1.68 2.60 12.79
N GLY A 104 2.63 3.21 12.06
CA GLY A 104 2.95 2.85 10.68
C GLY A 104 3.84 1.60 10.52
N GLY A 105 4.26 1.35 9.28
CA GLY A 105 5.14 0.26 8.91
C GLY A 105 4.47 -1.11 8.78
N TYR A 106 5.27 -2.17 8.74
CA TYR A 106 4.77 -3.53 8.55
C TYR A 106 3.85 -3.98 9.69
N THR A 107 2.72 -4.58 9.36
CA THR A 107 1.86 -5.30 10.31
C THR A 107 1.46 -6.65 9.73
N PRO A 108 1.35 -7.72 10.56
CA PRO A 108 0.85 -9.02 10.11
C PRO A 108 -0.56 -9.01 9.50
N ALA A 109 -1.30 -7.91 9.67
CA ALA A 109 -2.58 -7.69 9.01
C ALA A 109 -2.45 -7.48 7.49
N LEU A 110 -1.30 -6.99 7.00
CA LEU A 110 -1.07 -6.81 5.57
C LEU A 110 -1.15 -8.16 4.84
N THR A 111 -1.78 -8.16 3.67
CA THR A 111 -1.65 -9.24 2.69
C THR A 111 -0.42 -8.99 1.82
N LEU A 112 0.08 -10.01 1.13
CA LEU A 112 1.15 -9.79 0.14
C LEU A 112 0.71 -8.77 -0.93
N ARG A 113 -0.55 -8.82 -1.36
CA ARG A 113 -1.14 -7.83 -2.26
C ARG A 113 -1.08 -6.42 -1.68
N GLY A 114 -1.56 -6.24 -0.44
CA GLY A 114 -1.51 -4.95 0.25
C GLY A 114 -0.09 -4.41 0.42
N LEU A 115 0.85 -5.29 0.75
CA LEU A 115 2.26 -4.93 0.90
C LEU A 115 2.88 -4.48 -0.45
N PHE A 116 2.66 -5.23 -1.53
CA PHE A 116 3.20 -4.87 -2.85
C PHE A 116 2.55 -3.61 -3.44
N LEU A 117 1.27 -3.36 -3.13
CA LEU A 117 0.61 -2.09 -3.42
C LEU A 117 1.27 -0.93 -2.71
N GLN A 118 1.53 -1.05 -1.41
CA GLN A 118 2.26 0.00 -0.67
C GLN A 118 3.67 0.18 -1.25
N PHE A 119 4.33 -0.90 -1.66
CA PHE A 119 5.63 -0.82 -2.30
C PHE A 119 5.59 -0.14 -3.67
N LEU A 120 4.55 -0.36 -4.47
CA LEU A 120 4.32 0.40 -5.69
C LEU A 120 4.17 1.90 -5.38
N THR A 121 3.37 2.26 -4.36
CA THR A 121 3.19 3.67 -3.99
C THR A 121 4.48 4.35 -3.54
N PHE A 122 5.35 3.62 -2.84
CA PHE A 122 6.67 4.09 -2.45
C PHE A 122 7.52 4.49 -3.67
N PHE A 123 7.54 3.67 -4.74
CA PHE A 123 8.22 4.01 -6.00
C PHE A 123 7.43 4.95 -6.92
N SER A 124 6.18 5.27 -6.58
CA SER A 124 5.32 6.17 -7.37
C SER A 124 5.29 7.60 -6.84
N SER A 125 5.85 7.83 -5.65
CA SER A 125 5.86 9.13 -4.98
C SER A 125 6.94 10.03 -5.56
N THR A 126 6.67 11.33 -5.60
CA THR A 126 7.68 12.37 -5.88
C THR A 126 8.38 12.86 -4.61
N LYS A 127 7.89 12.46 -3.44
CA LYS A 127 8.40 12.89 -2.13
C LYS A 127 8.53 11.71 -1.17
N VAL A 128 9.64 11.66 -0.44
CA VAL A 128 9.96 10.55 0.47
C VAL A 128 10.29 11.08 1.86
N GLU A 129 9.50 10.68 2.83
CA GLU A 129 9.76 10.95 4.25
C GLU A 129 11.01 10.19 4.72
N GLN A 130 11.88 10.86 5.48
CA GLN A 130 13.11 10.29 6.00
C GLN A 130 13.05 10.08 7.51
N GLU A 131 13.94 9.23 8.01
CA GLU A 131 14.17 9.10 9.45
C GLU A 131 14.60 10.48 10.01
N GLY A 132 13.78 11.04 10.92
CA GLY A 132 13.91 12.42 11.43
C GLY A 132 12.81 13.39 10.98
N GLY A 133 11.83 12.93 10.19
CA GLY A 133 10.60 13.67 9.86
C GLY A 133 10.74 14.74 8.78
N TYR A 134 11.91 14.88 8.16
CA TYR A 134 12.08 15.72 6.98
C TYR A 134 11.71 14.96 5.71
N VAL A 135 11.32 15.70 4.67
CA VAL A 135 10.88 15.15 3.39
C VAL A 135 11.91 15.47 2.32
N VAL A 136 12.33 14.46 1.57
CA VAL A 136 13.19 14.61 0.39
C VAL A 136 12.31 14.61 -0.85
N ASP A 137 12.38 15.68 -1.63
CA ASP A 137 11.77 15.73 -2.96
C ASP A 137 12.68 15.01 -3.95
N ILE A 138 12.15 13.98 -4.60
CA ILE A 138 12.87 13.15 -5.58
C ILE A 138 12.44 13.43 -7.03
N GLY A 139 11.53 14.39 -7.23
CA GLY A 139 11.03 14.81 -8.52
C GLY A 139 10.12 13.80 -9.20
N ASP A 140 9.63 14.16 -10.38
CA ASP A 140 8.82 13.30 -11.24
C ASP A 140 9.66 12.76 -12.42
N HIS A 141 9.07 11.96 -13.31
CA HIS A 141 9.72 11.45 -14.53
C HIS A 141 10.00 12.56 -15.57
N VAL A 142 9.33 13.69 -15.43
CA VAL A 142 9.48 14.88 -16.27
C VAL A 142 9.71 16.08 -15.39
N ASP A 143 10.71 16.86 -15.74
CA ASP A 143 10.98 18.16 -15.15
C ASP A 143 10.33 19.26 -16.01
N ARG A 144 9.81 20.29 -15.33
CA ARG A 144 9.08 21.39 -15.96
C ARG A 144 9.74 22.71 -15.65
N LYS A 145 9.97 23.53 -16.69
CA LYS A 145 10.43 24.92 -16.56
C LYS A 145 9.39 25.88 -17.11
N PHE A 146 8.83 26.71 -16.23
CA PHE A 146 7.85 27.72 -16.59
C PHE A 146 8.53 29.03 -16.99
N LEU A 147 8.05 29.66 -18.07
CA LEU A 147 8.65 30.84 -18.68
C LEU A 147 7.57 31.82 -19.11
N LEU A 148 7.84 33.11 -18.97
CA LEU A 148 7.04 34.15 -19.62
C LEU A 148 7.43 34.24 -21.10
N GLU A 149 6.50 34.66 -21.97
CA GLU A 149 6.73 34.83 -23.42
C GLU A 149 8.04 35.57 -23.74
N GLN A 150 8.38 36.61 -22.99
CA GLN A 150 9.60 37.40 -23.19
C GLN A 150 10.91 36.61 -23.00
N ASP A 151 10.89 35.54 -22.20
CA ASP A 151 12.06 34.74 -21.82
C ASP A 151 12.20 33.47 -22.66
N VAL A 152 11.22 33.18 -23.52
CA VAL A 152 11.18 31.97 -24.35
C VAL A 152 12.34 31.95 -25.32
N GLN A 153 12.57 33.05 -26.05
CA GLN A 153 13.57 33.07 -27.12
C GLN A 153 15.01 32.98 -26.60
N SER A 154 15.32 33.61 -25.47
CA SER A 154 16.62 33.48 -24.81
C SER A 154 16.82 32.07 -24.28
N THR A 155 15.82 31.52 -23.58
CA THR A 155 15.89 30.16 -23.02
C THR A 155 16.02 29.09 -24.10
N ILE A 156 15.37 29.27 -25.26
CA ILE A 156 15.50 28.35 -26.40
C ILE A 156 16.90 28.35 -27.01
N LYS A 157 17.58 29.50 -27.06
CA LYS A 157 18.97 29.56 -27.54
C LYS A 157 19.91 28.79 -26.61
N ASP A 158 19.62 28.82 -25.31
CA ASP A 158 20.43 28.16 -24.29
C ASP A 158 19.93 26.74 -23.95
N LEU A 159 19.00 26.16 -24.73
CA LEU A 159 18.38 24.85 -24.44
C LEU A 159 19.41 23.74 -24.15
N PRO A 160 20.54 23.61 -24.88
CA PRO A 160 21.55 22.60 -24.59
C PRO A 160 22.10 22.72 -23.17
N LEU A 161 22.38 23.95 -22.72
CA LEU A 161 22.87 24.23 -21.36
C LEU A 161 21.76 24.02 -20.34
N VAL A 162 20.56 24.54 -20.59
CA VAL A 162 19.42 24.44 -19.68
C VAL A 162 19.09 22.97 -19.39
N ALA A 163 19.05 22.13 -20.42
CA ALA A 163 18.71 20.73 -20.25
C ALA A 163 19.86 19.93 -19.59
N GLU A 164 21.12 20.32 -19.79
CA GLU A 164 22.27 19.73 -19.10
C GLU A 164 22.33 20.12 -17.60
N TYR A 165 22.09 21.39 -17.26
CA TYR A 165 21.95 21.85 -15.86
C TYR A 165 20.77 21.19 -15.16
N SER A 166 19.69 20.98 -15.89
CA SER A 166 18.52 20.29 -15.35
C SER A 166 18.80 18.82 -15.02
N SER A 167 19.75 18.22 -15.75
CA SER A 167 20.30 16.91 -15.46
C SER A 167 21.44 16.90 -14.43
N SER A 168 21.75 18.02 -13.78
CA SER A 168 22.79 18.11 -12.76
C SER A 168 22.33 17.56 -11.41
N ARG A 169 23.28 17.03 -10.61
CA ARG A 169 23.06 16.65 -9.20
C ARG A 169 22.56 17.80 -8.31
N TYR A 170 22.74 19.05 -8.75
CA TYR A 170 22.33 20.26 -8.04
C TYR A 170 21.16 20.98 -8.72
N SER A 171 20.42 20.29 -9.59
CA SER A 171 19.28 20.85 -10.31
C SER A 171 18.17 21.27 -9.33
N THR A 172 18.20 22.54 -8.94
CA THR A 172 17.16 23.21 -8.17
C THR A 172 16.36 24.12 -9.09
N ILE A 173 15.94 23.63 -10.27
CA ILE A 173 15.26 24.47 -11.28
C ILE A 173 14.03 25.18 -10.71
N ASN A 174 13.44 24.61 -9.66
CA ASN A 174 12.28 25.15 -8.95
C ASN A 174 12.61 25.93 -7.66
N SER A 175 13.88 26.22 -7.35
CA SER A 175 14.22 26.92 -6.10
C SER A 175 14.14 28.44 -6.17
N SER A 176 13.78 29.03 -7.31
CA SER A 176 13.47 30.46 -7.35
C SER A 176 12.00 30.67 -6.96
N LEU A 177 11.76 31.70 -6.14
CA LEU A 177 10.41 32.13 -5.78
C LEU A 177 9.56 32.40 -7.03
N GLU A 178 10.19 32.91 -8.10
CA GLU A 178 9.58 33.17 -9.39
C GLU A 178 9.06 31.91 -10.09
N ALA A 179 9.85 30.82 -10.14
CA ALA A 179 9.43 29.57 -10.77
C ALA A 179 8.19 28.99 -10.08
N ALA A 180 8.13 29.04 -8.75
CA ALA A 180 6.98 28.59 -7.98
C ALA A 180 5.72 29.46 -8.20
N VAL A 181 5.89 30.78 -8.43
CA VAL A 181 4.78 31.67 -8.77
C VAL A 181 4.22 31.34 -10.15
N LEU A 182 5.09 31.17 -11.15
CA LEU A 182 4.69 30.81 -12.51
C LEU A 182 4.02 29.43 -12.56
N GLU A 183 4.53 28.45 -11.82
CA GLU A 183 3.90 27.13 -11.72
C GLU A 183 2.48 27.20 -11.13
N ARG A 184 2.29 27.99 -10.05
CA ARG A 184 0.95 28.20 -9.47
C ARG A 184 0.01 28.87 -10.46
N GLN A 185 0.50 29.85 -11.22
CA GLN A 185 -0.29 30.53 -12.24
C GLN A 185 -0.68 29.55 -13.35
N TRP A 186 0.26 28.73 -13.85
CA TRP A 186 -0.01 27.68 -14.84
C TRP A 186 -1.09 26.71 -14.37
N ASN A 187 -0.96 26.22 -13.14
CA ASN A 187 -1.88 25.23 -12.56
C ASN A 187 -3.26 25.81 -12.20
N SER A 188 -3.39 27.15 -12.10
CA SER A 188 -4.67 27.82 -11.82
C SER A 188 -5.58 27.93 -13.06
N THR A 189 -5.00 27.85 -14.25
CA THR A 189 -5.72 27.93 -15.52
C THR A 189 -6.28 26.56 -15.93
N THR A 190 -7.54 26.51 -16.33
CA THR A 190 -8.21 25.26 -16.78
C THR A 190 -8.16 25.04 -18.30
N ALA A 191 -7.62 26.00 -19.06
CA ALA A 191 -7.45 25.87 -20.50
C ALA A 191 -6.56 24.67 -20.87
N PRO A 192 -6.85 24.00 -22.00
CA PRO A 192 -6.07 22.84 -22.43
C PRO A 192 -4.63 23.24 -22.79
N GLU A 193 -3.69 22.35 -22.51
CA GLU A 193 -2.30 22.51 -22.94
C GLU A 193 -2.19 22.34 -24.46
N VAL A 194 -1.53 23.29 -25.13
CA VAL A 194 -1.24 23.20 -26.56
C VAL A 194 0.26 23.04 -26.74
N GLU A 195 0.69 21.94 -27.35
CA GLU A 195 2.09 21.73 -27.74
C GLU A 195 2.41 22.60 -28.97
N LEU A 196 3.34 23.54 -28.79
CA LEU A 196 3.77 24.47 -29.83
C LEU A 196 4.84 23.84 -30.72
N THR A 197 5.85 23.20 -30.11
CA THR A 197 7.01 22.64 -30.83
C THR A 197 7.75 21.63 -29.94
N ARG A 198 8.47 20.70 -30.55
CA ARG A 198 9.48 19.87 -29.89
C ARG A 198 10.87 20.22 -30.38
N TYR A 199 11.80 20.40 -29.45
CA TYR A 199 13.20 20.66 -29.75
C TYR A 199 14.01 19.40 -29.50
N THR A 200 14.83 18.99 -30.48
CA THR A 200 15.79 17.90 -30.28
C THR A 200 17.11 18.50 -29.80
N THR A 201 17.56 18.09 -28.62
CA THR A 201 18.85 18.54 -28.04
C THR A 201 19.81 17.38 -27.84
N THR A 202 21.05 17.69 -27.46
CA THR A 202 22.08 16.71 -27.09
C THR A 202 21.68 15.82 -25.92
N VAL A 203 20.81 16.31 -25.03
CA VAL A 203 20.40 15.59 -23.82
C VAL A 203 19.00 14.98 -23.90
N GLY A 204 18.23 15.26 -24.95
CA GLY A 204 16.92 14.67 -25.16
C GLY A 204 15.96 15.57 -25.95
N VAL A 205 14.70 15.13 -26.03
CA VAL A 205 13.61 15.92 -26.61
C VAL A 205 13.03 16.83 -25.54
N VAL A 206 12.85 18.11 -25.89
CA VAL A 206 12.19 19.10 -25.04
C VAL A 206 10.86 19.47 -25.68
N SER A 207 9.77 19.26 -24.95
CA SER A 207 8.42 19.64 -25.37
C SER A 207 8.13 21.07 -24.90
N HIS A 208 7.69 21.93 -25.81
CA HIS A 208 7.31 23.30 -25.51
C HIS A 208 5.80 23.48 -25.67
N LYS A 209 5.13 23.85 -24.59
CA LYS A 209 3.68 24.01 -24.53
C LYS A 209 3.28 25.38 -23.97
N THR A 210 2.03 25.78 -24.20
CA THR A 210 1.42 26.99 -23.64
C THR A 210 -0.04 26.75 -23.23
N ARG A 211 -0.58 27.65 -22.42
CA ARG A 211 -2.01 27.76 -22.05
C ARG A 211 -2.46 29.21 -22.28
N GLU A 212 -3.57 29.40 -22.99
CA GLU A 212 -4.22 30.69 -23.29
C GLU A 212 -3.39 31.75 -24.05
N VAL A 213 -4.05 32.82 -24.49
CA VAL A 213 -3.52 33.83 -25.45
C VAL A 213 -3.14 35.15 -24.77
N THR A 214 -3.74 35.51 -23.64
CA THR A 214 -3.73 36.90 -23.14
C THR A 214 -2.55 37.28 -22.26
N GLN A 215 -1.81 36.31 -21.70
CA GLN A 215 -0.47 36.46 -21.14
C GLN A 215 0.24 35.11 -21.25
N ARG A 216 0.85 34.85 -22.41
CA ARG A 216 1.32 33.51 -22.79
C ARG A 216 2.43 33.04 -21.85
N LEU A 217 2.02 32.20 -20.91
CA LEU A 217 2.91 31.42 -20.08
C LEU A 217 3.31 30.19 -20.89
N HIS A 218 4.57 29.79 -20.79
CA HIS A 218 5.12 28.67 -21.51
C HIS A 218 5.68 27.66 -20.51
N VAL A 219 5.64 26.39 -20.89
CA VAL A 219 6.33 25.33 -20.18
C VAL A 219 7.24 24.58 -21.14
N LEU A 220 8.49 24.40 -20.71
CA LEU A 220 9.41 23.45 -21.31
C LEU A 220 9.43 22.20 -20.44
N GLU A 221 9.13 21.06 -21.05
CA GLU A 221 9.14 19.75 -20.40
C GLU A 221 10.29 18.91 -20.96
N PHE A 222 11.05 18.26 -20.08
CA PHE A 222 12.14 17.36 -20.46
C PHE A 222 12.20 16.17 -19.51
N GLU A 223 12.72 15.04 -20.00
CA GLU A 223 12.91 13.83 -19.20
C GLU A 223 13.81 14.14 -18.00
N SER A 224 13.37 13.76 -16.80
CA SER A 224 14.14 14.01 -15.59
C SER A 224 15.40 13.17 -15.55
N ARG A 225 16.44 13.69 -14.88
CA ARG A 225 17.74 13.00 -14.73
C ARG A 225 17.56 11.58 -14.20
N ARG A 226 16.77 11.44 -13.13
CA ARG A 226 16.57 10.19 -12.40
C ARG A 226 15.86 9.15 -13.27
N HIS A 227 14.85 9.56 -14.02
CA HIS A 227 14.17 8.71 -14.98
C HIS A 227 15.12 8.26 -16.09
N LYS A 228 15.81 9.21 -16.72
CA LYS A 228 16.77 8.96 -17.81
C LYS A 228 17.89 8.02 -17.40
N GLU A 229 18.54 8.29 -16.27
CA GLU A 229 19.65 7.47 -15.76
C GLU A 229 19.17 6.06 -15.41
N THR A 230 17.98 5.92 -14.82
CA THR A 230 17.41 4.60 -14.53
C THR A 230 17.07 3.84 -15.82
N ARG A 231 16.40 4.47 -16.78
CA ARG A 231 16.08 3.88 -18.09
C ARG A 231 17.33 3.42 -18.84
N GLN A 232 18.37 4.25 -18.84
CA GLN A 232 19.68 3.91 -19.42
C GLN A 232 20.37 2.78 -18.65
N LEU A 233 20.29 2.76 -17.31
CA LEU A 233 20.83 1.70 -16.48
C LEU A 233 20.18 0.35 -16.82
N LEU A 234 18.85 0.29 -16.86
CA LEU A 234 18.11 -0.93 -17.21
C LEU A 234 18.50 -1.41 -18.63
N SER A 235 18.50 -0.50 -19.60
CA SER A 235 18.83 -0.82 -21.00
C SER A 235 20.29 -1.28 -21.16
N ARG A 236 21.24 -0.60 -20.52
CA ARG A 236 22.68 -0.88 -20.62
C ARG A 236 23.07 -2.16 -19.90
N THR A 237 22.49 -2.41 -18.73
CA THR A 237 22.73 -3.67 -18.00
C THR A 237 22.16 -4.84 -18.78
N GLY A 238 21.00 -4.66 -19.43
CA GLY A 238 20.34 -5.71 -20.21
C GLY A 238 20.10 -6.97 -19.39
N TRP A 239 19.99 -6.82 -18.07
CA TRP A 239 19.87 -7.94 -17.16
C TRP A 239 18.52 -8.60 -17.32
N ARG A 240 18.51 -9.93 -17.48
CA ARG A 240 17.30 -10.73 -17.62
C ARG A 240 17.14 -11.65 -16.43
N CYS A 241 15.93 -11.76 -15.94
CA CYS A 241 15.63 -12.71 -14.88
C CYS A 241 15.62 -14.13 -15.44
N LYS A 242 16.09 -15.10 -14.65
CA LYS A 242 16.08 -16.52 -15.03
C LYS A 242 14.76 -17.22 -14.67
N THR A 243 14.02 -16.64 -13.73
CA THR A 243 12.80 -17.21 -13.13
C THR A 243 11.51 -16.54 -13.61
N CYS A 244 11.60 -15.40 -14.29
CA CYS A 244 10.43 -14.68 -14.81
C CYS A 244 10.75 -14.04 -16.18
N PRO A 245 9.75 -13.59 -16.96
CA PRO A 245 9.95 -13.05 -18.30
C PRO A 245 10.58 -11.64 -18.32
N TYR A 246 11.07 -11.12 -17.19
CA TYR A 246 11.64 -9.77 -17.11
C TYR A 246 12.85 -9.58 -18.04
N GLY A 247 12.81 -8.52 -18.85
CA GLY A 247 13.77 -8.21 -19.90
C GLY A 247 13.52 -8.93 -21.23
N SER A 248 12.40 -9.65 -21.35
CA SER A 248 11.87 -10.16 -22.61
C SER A 248 10.94 -9.15 -23.28
N SER A 249 10.34 -9.52 -24.43
CA SER A 249 9.30 -8.73 -25.09
C SER A 249 7.97 -8.72 -24.32
N GLU A 250 7.70 -9.74 -23.49
CA GLU A 250 6.48 -9.82 -22.68
C GLU A 250 6.53 -8.91 -21.46
N LEU A 251 7.72 -8.73 -20.89
CA LEU A 251 7.95 -7.87 -19.74
C LEU A 251 9.22 -7.03 -19.93
N PRO A 252 9.16 -5.99 -20.78
CA PRO A 252 10.31 -5.14 -21.08
C PRO A 252 10.67 -4.21 -19.90
N TYR A 253 11.85 -3.61 -19.97
CA TYR A 253 12.35 -2.65 -18.97
C TYR A 253 11.57 -1.35 -18.91
N GLU A 254 10.95 -0.99 -20.02
CA GLU A 254 10.14 0.22 -20.17
C GLU A 254 8.84 -0.20 -20.84
N VAL A 255 7.74 0.07 -20.16
CA VAL A 255 6.41 -0.09 -20.74
C VAL A 255 6.17 1.14 -21.57
N VAL A 256 6.30 1.00 -22.90
CA VAL A 256 5.83 2.03 -23.81
C VAL A 256 4.33 2.11 -23.62
N VAL A 257 3.89 3.11 -22.85
CA VAL A 257 2.50 3.52 -22.87
C VAL A 257 2.29 4.06 -24.27
N LYS A 258 1.86 3.20 -25.19
CA LYS A 258 1.12 3.69 -26.34
C LYS A 258 -0.06 4.41 -25.71
N VAL A 259 0.01 5.74 -25.70
CA VAL A 259 -1.20 6.56 -25.69
C VAL A 259 -1.83 6.32 -27.07
N GLU A 260 -2.26 5.09 -27.34
CA GLU A 260 -3.55 4.99 -27.97
C GLU A 260 -4.47 5.62 -26.92
N PRO A 261 -5.20 6.69 -27.25
CA PRO A 261 -6.31 7.05 -26.40
C PRO A 261 -7.05 5.74 -26.18
N GLN A 262 -7.12 5.26 -24.94
CA GLN A 262 -8.15 4.32 -24.59
C GLN A 262 -9.47 5.11 -24.62
N ASP A 263 -9.84 5.63 -25.80
CA ASP A 263 -11.07 5.15 -26.38
C ASP A 263 -10.92 3.65 -26.27
N VAL A 264 -11.59 3.07 -25.29
CA VAL A 264 -11.89 1.65 -25.35
C VAL A 264 -12.44 1.49 -26.75
N GLU A 265 -11.64 0.95 -27.68
CA GLU A 265 -12.18 0.33 -28.87
C GLU A 265 -13.02 -0.78 -28.28
N ILE A 266 -14.28 -0.45 -28.02
CA ILE A 266 -15.37 -1.39 -28.00
C ILE A 266 -15.21 -2.02 -29.37
N HIS A 267 -14.47 -3.13 -29.44
CA HIS A 267 -14.57 -4.06 -30.55
C HIS A 267 -16.04 -4.09 -30.88
N ASP A 268 -16.40 -3.63 -32.08
CA ASP A 268 -17.77 -3.48 -32.56
C ASP A 268 -18.57 -4.64 -31.99
N SER A 269 -19.19 -4.37 -30.85
CA SER A 269 -19.92 -5.38 -30.13
C SER A 269 -21.13 -5.51 -31.03
N PRO A 270 -21.30 -6.66 -31.70
CA PRO A 270 -22.28 -6.80 -32.77
C PRO A 270 -23.56 -6.21 -32.23
N ALA A 271 -24.12 -5.20 -32.92
CA ALA A 271 -25.14 -4.22 -32.56
C ALA A 271 -26.31 -4.68 -31.64
N LEU A 272 -26.00 -5.33 -30.53
CA LEU A 272 -26.86 -5.95 -29.54
C LEU A 272 -26.92 -5.09 -28.27
N LEU A 273 -26.13 -4.01 -28.22
CA LEU A 273 -26.15 -3.03 -27.13
C LEU A 273 -26.94 -1.75 -27.47
N VAL A 274 -27.49 -1.64 -28.68
CA VAL A 274 -28.30 -0.47 -29.10
C VAL A 274 -29.79 -0.65 -28.81
N THR A 275 -30.20 -1.85 -28.38
CA THR A 275 -31.52 -2.06 -27.76
C THR A 275 -31.30 -2.65 -26.37
N PRO A 276 -31.75 -1.99 -25.28
CA PRO A 276 -31.74 -2.64 -23.98
C PRO A 276 -32.55 -3.93 -24.13
N PRO A 277 -32.03 -5.09 -23.70
CA PRO A 277 -32.80 -6.32 -23.74
C PRO A 277 -34.10 -6.04 -22.98
N GLY A 278 -35.25 -6.29 -23.61
CA GLY A 278 -36.56 -5.98 -23.04
C GLY A 278 -36.84 -6.69 -21.70
N THR A 279 -35.99 -7.64 -21.33
CA THR A 279 -35.95 -8.30 -20.03
C THR A 279 -34.49 -8.52 -19.59
N CYS A 280 -34.19 -8.20 -18.32
CA CYS A 280 -32.92 -8.54 -17.72
C CYS A 280 -32.89 -10.06 -17.46
N THR A 281 -32.02 -10.80 -18.15
CA THR A 281 -31.96 -12.26 -18.03
C THR A 281 -31.50 -12.74 -16.65
N LEU A 282 -30.85 -11.87 -15.87
CA LEU A 282 -30.53 -12.13 -14.46
C LEU A 282 -31.79 -12.31 -13.60
N GLU A 283 -32.93 -11.75 -14.03
CA GLU A 283 -34.20 -11.95 -13.31
C GLU A 283 -34.63 -13.41 -13.26
N ASN A 284 -34.18 -14.22 -14.22
CA ASN A 284 -34.48 -15.65 -14.27
C ASN A 284 -33.69 -16.47 -13.23
N LEU A 285 -32.64 -15.91 -12.61
CA LEU A 285 -31.90 -16.59 -11.56
C LEU A 285 -32.70 -16.58 -10.26
N SER A 286 -32.68 -17.69 -9.51
CA SER A 286 -33.23 -17.72 -8.16
C SER A 286 -32.34 -16.91 -7.20
N ASP A 287 -32.92 -16.49 -6.08
CA ASP A 287 -32.16 -15.79 -5.03
C ASP A 287 -31.00 -16.63 -4.49
N ASP A 288 -31.14 -17.96 -4.45
CA ASP A 288 -30.06 -18.88 -4.06
C ASP A 288 -28.87 -18.83 -5.03
N CYS A 289 -29.13 -18.80 -6.34
CA CYS A 289 -28.08 -18.65 -7.35
C CYS A 289 -27.37 -17.30 -7.20
N LEU A 290 -28.13 -16.22 -6.98
CA LEU A 290 -27.58 -14.89 -6.74
C LEU A 290 -26.75 -14.83 -5.46
N TYR A 291 -27.17 -15.52 -4.40
CA TYR A 291 -26.40 -15.65 -3.17
C TYR A 291 -25.09 -16.41 -3.39
N VAL A 292 -25.12 -17.56 -4.07
CA VAL A 292 -23.90 -18.31 -4.41
C VAL A 292 -22.96 -17.45 -5.26
N LEU A 293 -23.48 -16.74 -6.25
CA LEU A 293 -22.69 -15.78 -7.04
C LEU A 293 -22.01 -14.74 -6.14
N ALA A 294 -22.75 -14.16 -5.18
CA ALA A 294 -22.17 -13.20 -4.24
C ALA A 294 -20.96 -13.78 -3.51
N THR A 295 -20.99 -15.05 -3.09
CA THR A 295 -19.87 -15.69 -2.38
C THR A 295 -18.59 -15.83 -3.23
N HIS A 296 -18.69 -15.77 -4.56
CA HIS A 296 -17.56 -15.89 -5.49
C HIS A 296 -17.05 -14.55 -6.04
N LEU A 297 -17.82 -13.47 -5.92
CA LEU A 297 -17.41 -12.14 -6.37
C LEU A 297 -16.44 -11.49 -5.39
N SER A 298 -15.55 -10.61 -5.88
CA SER A 298 -14.74 -9.75 -5.01
C SER A 298 -15.63 -8.75 -4.27
N SER A 299 -15.13 -8.14 -3.19
CA SER A 299 -15.91 -7.15 -2.43
C SER A 299 -16.26 -5.93 -3.30
N GLU A 300 -15.34 -5.51 -4.17
CA GLU A 300 -15.54 -4.43 -5.13
C GLU A 300 -16.64 -4.79 -6.14
N SER A 301 -16.58 -5.98 -6.73
CA SER A 301 -17.63 -6.46 -7.65
C SER A 301 -18.99 -6.59 -6.96
N ILE A 302 -19.04 -7.00 -5.68
CA ILE A 302 -20.29 -7.01 -4.91
C ILE A 302 -20.87 -5.60 -4.79
N ILE A 303 -20.04 -4.61 -4.46
CA ILE A 303 -20.48 -3.22 -4.31
C ILE A 303 -21.01 -2.70 -5.64
N SER A 304 -20.23 -2.79 -6.72
CA SER A 304 -20.64 -2.33 -8.05
C SER A 304 -21.88 -3.07 -8.56
N PHE A 305 -21.99 -4.38 -8.33
CA PHE A 305 -23.16 -5.13 -8.76
C PHE A 305 -24.40 -4.83 -7.90
N SER A 306 -24.22 -4.57 -6.60
CA SER A 306 -25.28 -4.08 -5.73
C SER A 306 -25.78 -2.69 -6.14
N GLU A 307 -24.91 -1.86 -6.72
CA GLU A 307 -25.30 -0.58 -7.33
C GLU A 307 -26.14 -0.78 -8.58
N ALA A 308 -25.71 -1.67 -9.47
CA ALA A 308 -26.38 -1.94 -10.73
C ALA A 308 -27.69 -2.76 -10.61
N TYR A 309 -27.81 -3.64 -9.61
CA TYR A 309 -28.92 -4.59 -9.48
C TYR A 309 -29.52 -4.64 -8.06
N PRO A 310 -30.63 -3.91 -7.79
CA PRO A 310 -31.21 -3.80 -6.45
C PRO A 310 -31.65 -5.12 -5.79
N ARG A 311 -32.11 -6.12 -6.57
CA ARG A 311 -32.47 -7.45 -6.03
C ARG A 311 -31.25 -8.15 -5.44
N PHE A 312 -30.11 -8.11 -6.13
CA PHE A 312 -28.85 -8.63 -5.61
C PHE A 312 -28.38 -7.88 -4.35
N ARG A 313 -28.50 -6.54 -4.33
CA ARG A 313 -28.22 -5.73 -3.12
C ARG A 313 -29.00 -6.23 -1.90
N ASN A 314 -30.30 -6.47 -2.05
CA ASN A 314 -31.15 -6.94 -0.95
C ASN A 314 -30.71 -8.32 -0.42
N ILE A 315 -30.27 -9.21 -1.31
CA ILE A 315 -29.75 -10.55 -0.94
C ILE A 315 -28.42 -10.41 -0.19
N VAL A 316 -27.48 -9.61 -0.70
CA VAL A 316 -26.18 -9.37 -0.06
C VAL A 316 -26.34 -8.72 1.32
N GLN A 317 -27.26 -7.75 1.44
CA GLN A 317 -27.53 -7.07 2.70
C GLN A 317 -28.20 -8.00 3.73
N SER A 318 -29.20 -8.78 3.31
CA SER A 318 -29.90 -9.70 4.21
C SER A 318 -29.04 -10.88 4.66
N SER A 319 -28.10 -11.32 3.82
CA SER A 319 -27.12 -12.37 4.16
C SER A 319 -25.88 -11.85 4.89
N HIS A 320 -25.74 -10.52 5.01
CA HIS A 320 -24.59 -9.83 5.60
C HIS A 320 -23.24 -10.27 5.02
N GLU A 321 -23.18 -10.55 3.72
CA GLU A 321 -22.02 -11.19 3.08
C GLU A 321 -20.73 -10.37 3.23
N LEU A 322 -20.78 -9.04 3.05
CA LEU A 322 -19.62 -8.16 3.22
C LEU A 322 -19.09 -8.19 4.67
N LEU A 323 -19.98 -8.10 5.66
CA LEU A 323 -19.59 -8.19 7.08
C LEU A 323 -18.97 -9.56 7.40
N ARG A 324 -19.53 -10.65 6.87
CA ARG A 324 -18.99 -12.00 7.07
C ARG A 324 -17.56 -12.15 6.54
N ARG A 325 -17.22 -11.44 5.45
CA ARG A 325 -15.87 -11.41 4.88
C ARG A 325 -14.90 -10.60 5.72
N GLU A 326 -15.36 -9.54 6.38
CA GLU A 326 -14.56 -8.73 7.29
C GLU A 326 -14.28 -9.44 8.62
N LEU A 327 -15.16 -10.34 9.08
CA LEU A 327 -15.00 -11.15 10.30
C LEU A 327 -13.97 -12.28 10.12
N THR A 328 -12.73 -11.86 9.87
CA THR A 328 -11.56 -12.74 9.77
C THR A 328 -10.47 -12.29 10.72
N CYS A 329 -9.71 -13.25 11.25
CA CYS A 329 -8.55 -12.92 12.08
C CYS A 329 -7.53 -12.11 11.28
N PHE A 330 -7.08 -10.95 11.77
CA PHE A 330 -6.13 -10.11 11.03
C PHE A 330 -4.81 -10.84 10.73
N PHE A 331 -4.37 -11.71 11.64
CA PHE A 331 -3.12 -12.48 11.53
C PHE A 331 -3.26 -13.70 10.59
N LEU A 332 -4.16 -14.65 10.90
CA LEU A 332 -4.29 -15.90 10.12
C LEU A 332 -5.26 -15.80 8.93
N ARG A 333 -6.08 -14.75 8.86
CA ARG A 333 -7.24 -14.62 7.96
C ARG A 333 -8.25 -15.77 8.10
N THR A 334 -8.24 -16.50 9.20
CA THR A 334 -9.27 -17.52 9.48
C THR A 334 -10.62 -16.85 9.70
N SER A 335 -11.67 -17.43 9.13
CA SER A 335 -13.02 -16.90 9.25
C SER A 335 -13.62 -17.20 10.63
N LEU A 336 -14.72 -16.51 10.93
CA LEU A 336 -15.59 -16.82 12.08
C LEU A 336 -16.08 -18.28 12.10
N GLN A 337 -16.25 -18.91 10.93
CA GLN A 337 -16.76 -20.28 10.84
C GLN A 337 -15.70 -21.30 11.27
N ASP A 338 -14.44 -21.02 10.94
CA ASP A 338 -13.29 -21.92 11.11
C ASP A 338 -12.58 -21.77 12.45
N SER A 339 -12.85 -20.69 13.19
CA SER A 339 -12.09 -20.35 14.41
C SER A 339 -12.91 -19.59 15.45
N VAL A 340 -12.55 -19.72 16.73
CA VAL A 340 -13.05 -18.84 17.78
C VAL A 340 -12.37 -17.48 17.60
N LEU A 341 -13.17 -16.45 17.34
CA LEU A 341 -12.72 -15.08 17.15
C LEU A 341 -13.02 -14.27 18.41
N GLY A 342 -12.18 -13.28 18.65
CA GLY A 342 -12.26 -12.37 19.78
C GLY A 342 -11.37 -11.16 19.54
N ILE A 343 -11.00 -10.51 20.63
CA ILE A 343 -10.18 -9.31 20.63
C ILE A 343 -9.03 -9.43 21.63
N GLY A 344 -7.92 -8.72 21.37
CA GLY A 344 -6.86 -8.52 22.35
C GLY A 344 -7.30 -7.53 23.42
N VAL A 345 -7.04 -7.84 24.70
CA VAL A 345 -7.35 -6.95 25.83
C VAL A 345 -6.07 -6.64 26.58
N ALA A 346 -5.79 -5.36 26.74
CA ALA A 346 -4.72 -4.84 27.58
C ALA A 346 -5.30 -4.37 28.91
N VAL A 347 -4.58 -4.68 30.00
CA VAL A 347 -4.92 -4.21 31.36
C VAL A 347 -3.89 -3.16 31.73
N ASN A 348 -4.31 -1.92 31.94
CA ASN A 348 -3.39 -0.90 32.47
C ASN A 348 -3.32 -1.01 34.00
N PRO A 349 -2.19 -1.44 34.58
CA PRO A 349 -2.10 -1.67 36.02
C PRO A 349 -2.14 -0.36 36.84
N LYS A 350 -1.84 0.79 36.23
CA LYS A 350 -1.85 2.09 36.91
C LYS A 350 -3.24 2.71 36.94
N THR A 351 -3.96 2.67 35.81
CA THR A 351 -5.28 3.30 35.70
C THR A 351 -6.43 2.34 36.00
N ARG A 352 -6.18 1.03 35.96
CA ARG A 352 -7.16 -0.06 36.11
C ARG A 352 -8.20 -0.09 34.99
N PHE A 353 -7.91 0.52 33.86
CA PHE A 353 -8.76 0.44 32.67
C PHE A 353 -8.35 -0.71 31.76
N LEU A 354 -9.36 -1.34 31.18
CA LEU A 354 -9.20 -2.26 30.05
C LEU A 354 -9.19 -1.45 28.76
N THR A 355 -8.29 -1.80 27.85
CA THR A 355 -8.24 -1.22 26.51
C THR A 355 -8.14 -2.31 25.45
N SER A 356 -8.73 -2.06 24.28
CA SER A 356 -8.69 -2.93 23.12
C SER A 356 -8.81 -2.08 21.87
N ASP A 357 -8.07 -2.43 20.83
CA ASP A 357 -8.19 -1.81 19.50
C ASP A 357 -9.31 -2.43 18.66
N PHE A 358 -9.97 -3.48 19.16
CA PHE A 358 -11.03 -4.23 18.47
C PHE A 358 -10.60 -4.88 17.15
N ASP A 359 -9.31 -5.20 17.02
CA ASP A 359 -8.81 -6.03 15.92
C ASP A 359 -9.23 -7.49 16.10
N TRP A 360 -9.90 -8.06 15.10
CA TRP A 360 -10.34 -9.47 15.15
C TRP A 360 -9.15 -10.41 15.22
N LEU A 361 -9.05 -11.16 16.31
CA LEU A 361 -7.98 -12.13 16.53
C LEU A 361 -8.60 -13.52 16.72
N SER A 362 -7.96 -14.55 16.18
CA SER A 362 -8.34 -15.92 16.48
C SER A 362 -7.65 -16.40 17.75
N GLU A 363 -8.31 -17.28 18.48
CA GLU A 363 -7.71 -17.96 19.63
C GLU A 363 -6.35 -18.58 19.28
N GLU A 364 -6.26 -19.24 18.12
CA GLU A 364 -5.04 -19.90 17.66
C GLU A 364 -3.89 -18.91 17.40
N ALA A 365 -4.19 -17.75 16.81
CA ALA A 365 -3.19 -16.69 16.62
C ALA A 365 -2.66 -16.19 17.98
N PHE A 366 -3.54 -16.07 18.97
CA PHE A 366 -3.16 -15.65 20.31
C PHE A 366 -2.35 -16.74 21.05
N THR A 367 -2.79 -17.99 21.07
CA THR A 367 -2.19 -19.02 21.92
C THR A 367 -0.99 -19.70 21.28
N LYS A 368 -1.08 -20.10 20.01
CA LYS A 368 -0.02 -20.85 19.32
C LYS A 368 1.01 -19.97 18.64
N HIS A 369 0.57 -18.82 18.10
CA HIS A 369 1.46 -17.89 17.39
C HIS A 369 1.87 -16.69 18.24
N HIS A 370 1.44 -16.64 19.50
CA HIS A 370 1.83 -15.62 20.48
C HIS A 370 1.64 -14.17 20.00
N VAL A 371 0.59 -13.92 19.21
CA VAL A 371 0.26 -12.56 18.78
C VAL A 371 -0.17 -11.75 20.01
N ARG A 372 0.57 -10.70 20.33
CA ARG A 372 0.40 -9.82 21.51
C ARG A 372 0.42 -8.33 21.17
N VAL A 373 0.38 -8.00 19.89
CA VAL A 373 0.48 -6.64 19.38
C VAL A 373 -0.64 -6.45 18.36
N SER A 374 -1.39 -5.36 18.52
CA SER A 374 -2.48 -4.97 17.63
C SER A 374 -1.96 -4.41 16.31
N ILE A 375 -2.86 -4.15 15.36
CA ILE A 375 -2.51 -3.50 14.10
C ILE A 375 -1.92 -2.11 14.37
N ARG A 376 -2.46 -1.41 15.37
CA ARG A 376 -2.00 -0.09 15.86
C ARG A 376 -0.80 -0.15 16.83
N LYS A 377 -0.09 -1.29 16.87
CA LYS A 377 1.13 -1.48 17.66
C LYS A 377 0.95 -1.43 19.18
N ASN A 378 -0.29 -1.48 19.67
CA ASN A 378 -0.56 -1.55 21.10
C ASN A 378 -0.38 -2.98 21.60
N ARG A 379 0.32 -3.13 22.72
CA ARG A 379 0.49 -4.44 23.36
C ARG A 379 -0.76 -4.83 24.13
N PHE A 380 -1.12 -6.10 24.04
CA PHE A 380 -2.18 -6.70 24.84
C PHE A 380 -1.72 -8.06 25.35
N ASP A 381 -2.21 -8.44 26.52
CA ASP A 381 -1.76 -9.65 27.22
C ASP A 381 -2.83 -10.74 27.28
N TYR A 382 -4.11 -10.36 27.09
CA TYR A 382 -5.26 -11.24 27.21
C TYR A 382 -6.01 -11.35 25.89
N PHE A 383 -6.72 -12.46 25.72
CA PHE A 383 -7.64 -12.69 24.62
C PHE A 383 -9.04 -12.83 25.16
N LEU A 384 -9.98 -12.06 24.62
CA LEU A 384 -11.39 -12.12 24.96
C LEU A 384 -12.18 -12.63 23.75
N PRO A 385 -12.65 -13.89 23.75
CA PRO A 385 -13.59 -14.38 22.75
C PRO A 385 -14.86 -13.52 22.74
N LEU A 386 -15.50 -13.37 21.58
CA LEU A 386 -16.76 -12.63 21.47
C LEU A 386 -17.88 -13.52 20.94
N ALA A 387 -19.12 -13.21 21.32
CA ALA A 387 -20.32 -13.89 20.88
C ALA A 387 -20.89 -13.20 19.63
N PHE A 388 -20.64 -13.76 18.45
CA PHE A 388 -21.15 -13.18 17.19
C PHE A 388 -22.51 -13.75 16.78
N ASN A 389 -22.71 -15.05 16.99
CA ASN A 389 -23.97 -15.75 16.74
C ASN A 389 -24.05 -17.00 17.63
N ARG A 390 -25.20 -17.66 17.67
CA ARG A 390 -25.44 -18.82 18.54
C ARG A 390 -24.43 -19.96 18.33
N PHE A 391 -24.14 -20.30 17.08
CA PHE A 391 -23.24 -21.41 16.75
C PHE A 391 -21.79 -21.09 17.15
N HIS A 392 -21.35 -19.86 16.90
CA HIS A 392 -20.03 -19.40 17.32
C HIS A 392 -19.91 -19.31 18.84
N PHE A 393 -20.92 -18.78 19.51
CA PHE A 393 -20.95 -18.67 20.98
C PHE A 393 -20.83 -20.04 21.65
N GLN A 394 -21.52 -21.07 21.15
CA GLN A 394 -21.38 -22.43 21.67
C GLN A 394 -19.93 -22.95 21.64
N LYS A 395 -19.14 -22.55 20.62
CA LYS A 395 -17.71 -22.89 20.53
C LYS A 395 -16.86 -22.01 21.45
N ALA A 396 -17.23 -20.73 21.59
CA ALA A 396 -16.46 -19.72 22.32
C ALA A 396 -16.71 -19.74 23.84
N GLU A 397 -17.86 -20.19 24.30
CA GLU A 397 -18.35 -20.08 25.68
C GLU A 397 -17.37 -20.63 26.73
N PRO A 398 -16.80 -21.85 26.59
CA PRO A 398 -15.88 -22.38 27.60
C PRO A 398 -14.61 -21.51 27.73
N LEU A 399 -14.12 -21.00 26.60
CA LEU A 399 -12.94 -20.15 26.55
C LEU A 399 -13.25 -18.74 27.06
N LEU A 400 -14.45 -18.22 26.77
CA LEU A 400 -14.88 -16.90 27.22
C LEU A 400 -14.86 -16.82 28.75
N TRP A 401 -15.46 -17.78 29.43
CA TRP A 401 -15.47 -17.81 30.90
C TRP A 401 -14.07 -17.92 31.48
N LYS A 402 -13.21 -18.76 30.88
CA LYS A 402 -11.81 -18.87 31.28
C LYS A 402 -11.09 -17.52 31.13
N SER A 403 -11.21 -16.87 29.98
CA SER A 403 -10.60 -15.56 29.71
C SER A 403 -11.07 -14.48 30.67
N LEU A 404 -12.37 -14.44 30.99
CA LEU A 404 -12.92 -13.46 31.93
C LEU A 404 -12.36 -13.63 33.34
N VAL A 405 -12.19 -14.88 33.80
CA VAL A 405 -11.57 -15.16 35.11
C VAL A 405 -10.10 -14.73 35.13
N GLU A 406 -9.35 -14.97 34.05
CA GLU A 406 -7.95 -14.53 33.94
C GLU A 406 -7.82 -13.00 34.00
N ILE A 407 -8.69 -12.28 33.28
CA ILE A 407 -8.73 -10.82 33.27
C ILE A 407 -9.16 -10.27 34.64
N ASP A 408 -10.20 -10.83 35.27
CA ASP A 408 -10.66 -10.42 36.61
C ASP A 408 -9.56 -10.62 37.66
N HIS A 409 -8.87 -11.77 37.63
CA HIS A 409 -7.75 -12.01 38.52
C HIS A 409 -6.63 -10.98 38.31
N ALA A 410 -6.29 -10.66 37.06
CA ALA A 410 -5.29 -9.65 36.75
C ALA A 410 -5.66 -8.25 37.27
N LEU A 411 -6.94 -7.86 37.14
CA LEU A 411 -7.45 -6.61 37.68
C LEU A 411 -7.34 -6.56 39.21
N ARG A 412 -7.76 -7.62 39.91
CA ARG A 412 -7.63 -7.72 41.37
C ARG A 412 -6.19 -7.66 41.85
N GLN A 413 -5.26 -8.31 41.14
CA GLN A 413 -3.83 -8.24 41.48
C GLN A 413 -3.27 -6.84 41.29
N ALA A 414 -3.67 -6.14 40.22
CA ALA A 414 -3.29 -4.74 40.01
C ALA A 414 -3.81 -3.83 41.14
N GLU A 415 -5.03 -4.04 41.62
CA GLU A 415 -5.60 -3.34 42.77
C GLU A 415 -4.79 -3.57 44.06
N ILE A 416 -4.50 -4.83 44.40
CA ILE A 416 -3.72 -5.18 45.59
C ILE A 416 -2.32 -4.54 45.54
N SER A 417 -1.67 -4.57 44.38
CA SER A 417 -0.33 -3.99 44.20
C SER A 417 -0.30 -2.47 44.39
N THR A 418 -1.38 -1.77 44.00
CA THR A 418 -1.52 -0.32 44.12
C THR A 418 -1.74 0.08 45.58
N THR A 419 -2.62 -0.62 46.29
CA THR A 419 -2.89 -0.40 47.73
C THR A 419 -1.64 -0.62 48.59
N ARG A 420 -0.78 -1.59 48.24
CA ARG A 420 0.51 -1.80 48.92
C ARG A 420 1.53 -0.69 48.67
N ARG A 421 1.46 -0.01 47.52
CA ARG A 421 2.35 1.13 47.19
C ARG A 421 1.93 2.41 47.92
N THR A 422 0.64 2.69 48.04
CA THR A 422 0.14 3.86 48.76
C THR A 422 0.31 3.74 50.28
N GLY A 423 0.31 2.52 50.83
CA GLY A 423 0.55 2.25 52.25
C GLY A 423 2.01 2.32 52.73
N ARG A 424 3.00 2.56 51.84
CA ARG A 424 4.44 2.69 52.17
C ARG A 424 4.96 4.13 52.13
N GLY A 425 4.09 5.14 52.20
CA GLY A 425 4.49 6.52 52.42
C GLY A 425 5.15 6.67 53.80
N THR A 426 6.44 6.96 53.81
CA THR A 426 7.24 7.25 55.02
C THR A 426 6.60 8.38 55.82
N PHE A 427 6.11 8.09 57.02
CA PHE A 427 5.96 9.10 58.08
C PHE A 427 7.35 9.69 58.34
N LYS A 428 7.59 10.94 57.93
CA LYS A 428 8.65 11.74 58.53
C LYS A 428 8.20 12.04 59.96
N SER A 429 8.90 11.47 60.94
CA SER A 429 8.77 11.87 62.32
C SER A 429 9.30 13.30 62.45
N ASP A 430 8.42 14.26 62.71
CA ASP A 430 8.82 15.58 63.18
C ASP A 430 9.58 15.40 64.49
N GLN A 431 10.89 15.66 64.46
CA GLN A 431 11.68 15.80 65.66
C GLN A 431 11.34 17.16 66.29
N CYS A 432 10.63 17.11 67.42
CA CYS A 432 10.60 18.19 68.39
C CYS A 432 12.03 18.60 68.77
N THR A 433 12.33 19.89 68.63
CA THR A 433 13.38 20.56 69.40
C THR A 433 12.71 21.62 70.28
N TYR A 434 12.98 21.50 71.57
CA TYR A 434 12.59 22.39 72.67
C TYR A 434 13.17 23.80 72.53
#